data_AF-A0A9P7AUT1-F1
#
_entry.id   AF-A0A9P7AUT1-F1
#
_cell.length_a   1.000
_cell.length_b   1.000
_cell.length_c   1.000
_cell.angle_alpha   90.00
_cell.angle_beta   90.00
_cell.angle_gamma   90.00
#
_symmetry.space_group_name_H-M   'P 1'
#
loop_
_entity.id
_entity.type
_entity.pdbx_description
1 polymer ?
#
loop_
_entity_poly.entity_id
_entity_poly.type
_entity_poly.pdbx_seq_one_letter_code
_entity_poly.pdbx_strand_id
1 'polypeptide(L)'
;MFIAIIGLRFSGKSTVENYLATKDFTSVHLHDKDVEAALLLDHVTQHWRSNFVTTDLDSDRLVNYFIRRPFFMLISIDAPILQRYHRFSLLRRASPQVKLKIVNSFDSITELYHHLDSLDITNTNRLRPQWDTYFMTLADLASQRSNCMKRRVGAILVRENRIVSTGYNGTPRGVKNCNDGRGCGHCNRTSATNGTECLCLHAEENALLEAGRDRVGANATMYCNTCPCLKCTIKIIQSGVKRVVYNLSYKVDDASARLFQEAGVDIFRHVPPPES
;
A
#
# COMPACT_ATOMS: atom_id res chain seq x y z
N MET A 1 4.11 27.06 -42.36
CA MET A 1 3.40 25.76 -42.25
C MET A 1 3.06 25.49 -40.78
N PHE A 2 1.87 24.97 -40.49
CA PHE A 2 1.47 24.61 -39.13
C PHE A 2 1.20 23.10 -39.03
N ILE A 3 1.95 22.41 -38.18
CA ILE A 3 1.82 20.97 -37.96
C ILE A 3 1.18 20.71 -36.59
N ALA A 4 0.12 19.92 -36.55
CA ALA A 4 -0.36 19.32 -35.32
C ALA A 4 -0.04 17.83 -35.29
N ILE A 5 0.44 17.34 -34.16
CA ILE A 5 0.82 15.95 -33.97
C ILE A 5 -0.11 15.30 -32.94
N ILE A 6 -0.83 14.28 -33.36
CA ILE A 6 -1.71 13.48 -32.52
C ILE A 6 -1.13 12.08 -32.28
N GLY A 7 -1.50 11.46 -31.18
CA GLY A 7 -1.05 10.11 -30.86
C GLY A 7 -1.32 9.73 -29.41
N LEU A 8 -1.30 8.43 -29.15
CA LEU A 8 -1.50 7.87 -27.81
C LEU A 8 -0.32 8.23 -26.89
N ARG A 9 -0.54 8.17 -25.56
CA ARG A 9 0.53 8.39 -24.58
C ARG A 9 1.73 7.46 -24.89
N PHE A 10 2.94 8.04 -24.85
CA PHE A 10 4.22 7.38 -25.16
C PHE A 10 4.40 6.92 -26.62
N SER A 11 3.55 7.33 -27.57
CA SER A 11 3.74 7.01 -29.01
C SER A 11 5.00 7.64 -29.60
N GLY A 12 5.52 8.71 -29.01
CA GLY A 12 6.69 9.46 -29.49
C GLY A 12 6.35 10.82 -30.07
N LYS A 13 5.12 11.34 -29.86
CA LYS A 13 4.71 12.65 -30.35
C LYS A 13 5.65 13.80 -29.97
N SER A 14 6.04 13.88 -28.70
CA SER A 14 7.01 14.88 -28.22
C SER A 14 8.40 14.69 -28.83
N THR A 15 8.76 13.47 -29.22
CA THR A 15 10.04 13.20 -29.90
C THR A 15 10.02 13.75 -31.33
N VAL A 16 8.90 13.61 -32.04
CA VAL A 16 8.76 14.18 -33.40
C VAL A 16 8.62 15.69 -33.37
N GLU A 17 7.93 16.24 -32.37
CA GLU A 17 7.94 17.68 -32.11
C GLU A 17 9.36 18.21 -31.91
N ASN A 18 10.15 17.59 -31.03
CA ASN A 18 11.55 17.97 -30.80
C ASN A 18 12.39 17.84 -32.08
N TYR A 19 12.15 16.82 -32.90
CA TYR A 19 12.81 16.68 -34.20
C TYR A 19 12.45 17.84 -35.13
N LEU A 20 11.18 18.24 -35.21
CA LEU A 20 10.74 19.38 -36.00
C LEU A 20 11.32 20.70 -35.46
N ALA A 21 11.51 20.82 -34.16
CA ALA A 21 12.21 21.97 -33.58
C ALA A 21 13.66 22.08 -34.08
N THR A 22 14.33 20.97 -34.40
CA THR A 22 15.64 20.99 -35.09
C THR A 22 15.58 21.38 -36.58
N LYS A 23 14.37 21.52 -37.14
CA LYS A 23 14.09 21.85 -38.54
C LYS A 23 13.37 23.20 -38.69
N ASP A 24 13.70 24.14 -37.80
CA ASP A 24 13.16 25.50 -37.77
C ASP A 24 11.65 25.59 -37.48
N PHE A 25 11.05 24.58 -36.84
CA PHE A 25 9.69 24.69 -36.30
C PHE A 25 9.72 25.29 -34.90
N THR A 26 8.81 26.22 -34.66
CA THR A 26 8.56 26.74 -33.32
C THR A 26 7.49 25.90 -32.65
N SER A 27 7.81 25.29 -31.50
CA SER A 27 6.83 24.60 -30.66
C SER A 27 5.85 25.58 -30.04
N VAL A 28 4.56 25.26 -30.12
CA VAL A 28 3.48 26.04 -29.52
C VAL A 28 2.64 25.14 -28.64
N HIS A 29 2.51 25.53 -27.37
CA HIS A 29 1.79 24.78 -26.36
C HIS A 29 0.56 25.53 -25.86
N LEU A 30 -0.52 24.79 -25.60
CA LEU A 30 -1.78 25.33 -25.10
C LEU A 30 -1.99 24.91 -23.64
N HIS A 31 -2.21 25.89 -22.74
CA HIS A 31 -2.54 25.63 -21.34
C HIS A 31 -4.06 25.49 -21.16
N ASP A 32 -4.84 26.50 -21.55
CA ASP A 32 -6.29 26.40 -21.67
C ASP A 32 -6.70 26.16 -23.13
N LYS A 33 -6.91 24.90 -23.47
CA LYS A 33 -7.08 24.46 -24.86
C LYS A 33 -8.28 25.08 -25.57
N ASP A 34 -9.40 25.29 -24.87
CA ASP A 34 -10.63 25.78 -25.51
C ASP A 34 -10.57 27.29 -25.78
N VAL A 35 -9.93 28.06 -24.88
CA VAL A 35 -9.80 29.52 -25.00
C VAL A 35 -8.64 29.89 -25.93
N GLU A 36 -7.50 29.22 -25.79
CA GLU A 36 -6.28 29.56 -26.51
C GLU A 36 -6.26 29.04 -27.95
N ALA A 37 -7.06 28.02 -28.30
CA ALA A 37 -7.10 27.49 -29.67
C ALA A 37 -7.57 28.54 -30.70
N ALA A 38 -8.52 29.41 -30.33
CA ALA A 38 -8.98 30.49 -31.21
C ALA A 38 -7.87 31.53 -31.43
N LEU A 39 -7.20 31.95 -30.36
CA LEU A 39 -6.07 32.87 -30.42
C LEU A 39 -4.90 32.28 -31.22
N LEU A 40 -4.63 30.99 -31.04
CA LEU A 40 -3.63 30.28 -31.79
C LEU A 40 -3.96 30.27 -33.28
N LEU A 41 -5.22 29.98 -33.64
CA LEU A 41 -5.68 30.00 -35.02
C LEU A 41 -5.45 31.36 -35.68
N ASP A 42 -5.78 32.44 -35.00
CA ASP A 42 -5.55 33.79 -35.51
C ASP A 42 -4.06 34.07 -35.68
N HIS A 43 -3.24 33.71 -34.69
CA HIS A 43 -1.79 33.90 -34.73
C HIS A 43 -1.13 33.14 -35.89
N VAL A 44 -1.40 31.83 -36.03
CA VAL A 44 -0.80 31.01 -37.11
C VAL A 44 -1.31 31.41 -38.49
N THR A 45 -2.54 31.95 -38.58
CA THR A 45 -3.08 32.48 -39.84
C THR A 45 -2.36 33.75 -40.26
N GLN A 46 -2.09 34.68 -39.32
CA GLN A 46 -1.30 35.88 -39.59
C GLN A 46 0.15 35.54 -39.98
N HIS A 47 0.71 34.47 -39.40
CA HIS A 47 2.10 34.05 -39.59
C HIS A 47 2.22 32.76 -40.43
N TRP A 48 1.33 32.54 -41.41
CA TRP A 48 1.23 31.26 -42.14
C TRP A 48 2.53 30.81 -42.85
N ARG A 49 3.43 31.75 -43.17
CA ARG A 49 4.75 31.50 -43.76
C ARG A 49 5.78 30.96 -42.75
N SER A 50 5.57 31.17 -41.47
CA SER A 50 6.41 30.63 -40.40
C SER A 50 6.07 29.17 -40.10
N ASN A 51 7.03 28.43 -39.53
CA ASN A 51 6.87 27.02 -39.21
C ASN A 51 6.51 26.83 -37.74
N PHE A 52 5.35 26.24 -37.47
CA PHE A 52 4.83 25.99 -36.14
C PHE A 52 4.49 24.51 -35.97
N VAL A 53 4.72 23.97 -34.77
CA VAL A 53 4.36 22.60 -34.40
C VAL A 53 3.64 22.58 -33.05
N THR A 54 2.65 21.71 -32.88
CA THR A 54 1.99 21.49 -31.58
C THR A 54 1.62 20.02 -31.37
N THR A 55 1.53 19.60 -30.11
CA THR A 55 1.05 18.25 -29.71
C THR A 55 -0.24 18.27 -28.88
N ASP A 56 -0.89 19.44 -28.80
CA ASP A 56 -1.98 19.72 -27.86
C ASP A 56 -3.39 19.65 -28.46
N LEU A 57 -3.52 19.58 -29.79
CA LEU A 57 -4.80 19.37 -30.48
C LEU A 57 -5.25 17.90 -30.38
N ASP A 58 -5.76 17.49 -29.23
CA ASP A 58 -6.08 16.09 -28.88
C ASP A 58 -7.57 15.73 -28.98
N SER A 59 -8.39 16.59 -29.59
CA SER A 59 -9.81 16.30 -29.83
C SER A 59 -10.25 16.72 -31.24
N ASP A 60 -11.26 16.03 -31.76
CA ASP A 60 -11.85 16.33 -33.08
C ASP A 60 -12.33 17.78 -33.16
N ARG A 61 -12.92 18.30 -32.08
CA ARG A 61 -13.37 19.70 -32.01
C ARG A 61 -12.22 20.66 -32.25
N LEU A 62 -11.08 20.46 -31.58
CA LEU A 62 -9.91 21.33 -31.72
C LEU A 62 -9.30 21.24 -33.13
N VAL A 63 -9.15 20.02 -33.67
CA VAL A 63 -8.60 19.80 -35.01
C VAL A 63 -9.47 20.45 -36.10
N ASN A 64 -10.79 20.39 -35.95
CA ASN A 64 -11.74 20.92 -36.92
C ASN A 64 -11.62 22.44 -37.13
N TYR A 65 -11.09 23.21 -36.16
CA TYR A 65 -10.79 24.64 -36.34
C TYR A 65 -9.70 24.90 -37.39
N PHE A 66 -8.75 23.97 -37.53
CA PHE A 66 -7.55 24.14 -38.35
C PHE A 66 -7.58 23.34 -39.65
N ILE A 67 -8.34 22.23 -39.72
CA ILE A 67 -8.34 21.29 -40.86
C ILE A 67 -8.66 21.94 -42.21
N ARG A 68 -9.43 23.04 -42.21
CA ARG A 68 -9.81 23.77 -43.43
C ARG A 68 -8.69 24.68 -43.97
N ARG A 69 -7.58 24.86 -43.23
CA ARG A 69 -6.52 25.79 -43.59
C ARG A 69 -5.49 25.12 -44.51
N PRO A 70 -5.12 25.75 -45.64
CA PRO A 70 -4.22 25.14 -46.63
C PRO A 70 -2.78 24.97 -46.14
N PHE A 71 -2.40 25.66 -45.06
CA PHE A 71 -1.07 25.57 -44.44
C PHE A 71 -1.02 24.63 -43.23
N PHE A 72 -2.13 23.95 -42.91
CA PHE A 72 -2.24 23.04 -41.78
C PHE A 72 -2.02 21.58 -42.18
N MET A 73 -1.25 20.86 -41.37
CA MET A 73 -1.00 19.43 -41.53
C MET A 73 -1.21 18.71 -40.20
N LEU A 74 -2.01 17.64 -40.23
CA LEU A 74 -2.23 16.76 -39.08
C LEU A 74 -1.41 15.49 -39.26
N ILE A 75 -0.50 15.22 -38.32
CA ILE A 75 0.34 14.02 -38.29
C ILE A 75 -0.14 13.11 -37.17
N SER A 76 -0.45 11.86 -37.49
CA SER A 76 -0.73 10.83 -36.48
C SER A 76 0.50 9.98 -36.23
N ILE A 77 0.86 9.81 -34.96
CA ILE A 77 1.98 8.98 -34.52
C ILE A 77 1.48 7.87 -33.62
N ASP A 78 1.75 6.65 -34.05
CA ASP A 78 1.54 5.45 -33.25
C ASP A 78 2.86 4.72 -32.98
N ALA A 79 2.85 3.87 -31.95
CA ALA A 79 3.93 2.95 -31.65
C ALA A 79 3.36 1.64 -31.09
N PRO A 80 4.01 0.50 -31.34
CA PRO A 80 3.62 -0.77 -30.74
C PRO A 80 3.45 -0.66 -29.21
N ILE A 81 2.42 -1.30 -28.66
CA ILE A 81 2.09 -1.25 -27.22
C ILE A 81 3.30 -1.58 -26.35
N LEU A 82 4.10 -2.58 -26.74
CA LEU A 82 5.29 -2.98 -26.02
C LEU A 82 6.34 -1.87 -25.98
N GLN A 83 6.55 -1.14 -27.08
CA GLN A 83 7.47 0.00 -27.09
C GLN A 83 6.94 1.16 -26.24
N ARG A 84 5.63 1.44 -26.27
CA ARG A 84 5.01 2.45 -25.40
C ARG A 84 5.18 2.07 -23.93
N TYR A 85 5.00 0.81 -23.58
CA TYR A 85 5.24 0.29 -22.23
C TYR A 85 6.70 0.41 -21.81
N HIS A 86 7.67 0.10 -22.68
CA HIS A 86 9.09 0.30 -22.39
C HIS A 86 9.42 1.78 -22.15
N ARG A 87 8.90 2.70 -22.96
CA ARG A 87 9.09 4.14 -22.76
C ARG A 87 8.47 4.61 -21.44
N PHE A 88 7.29 4.11 -21.09
CA PHE A 88 6.65 4.37 -19.81
C PHE A 88 7.46 3.80 -18.63
N SER A 89 7.99 2.58 -18.74
CA SER A 89 8.73 1.94 -17.65
C SER A 89 10.04 2.66 -17.32
N LEU A 90 10.64 3.37 -18.28
CA LEU A 90 11.78 4.26 -18.03
C LEU A 90 11.42 5.45 -17.11
N LEU A 91 10.19 5.96 -17.17
CA LEU A 91 9.68 6.96 -16.22
C LEU A 91 9.33 6.35 -14.86
N ARG A 92 9.02 5.04 -14.81
CA ARG A 92 8.79 4.30 -13.57
C ARG A 92 10.07 4.04 -12.75
N ARG A 93 11.19 4.73 -13.00
CA ARG A 93 12.34 4.73 -12.07
C ARG A 93 11.98 5.27 -10.66
N ALA A 94 10.79 5.87 -10.50
CA ALA A 94 10.16 6.18 -9.20
C ALA A 94 9.40 5.00 -8.54
N SER A 95 9.44 3.78 -9.11
CA SER A 95 8.73 2.59 -8.59
C SER A 95 8.91 2.27 -7.10
N PRO A 96 10.09 2.43 -6.47
CA PRO A 96 10.23 2.10 -5.04
C PRO A 96 9.44 3.06 -4.11
N GLN A 97 8.92 4.17 -4.62
CA GLN A 97 8.15 5.15 -3.84
C GLN A 97 6.63 5.01 -4.04
N VAL A 98 6.19 4.13 -4.94
CA VAL A 98 4.76 3.91 -5.21
C VAL A 98 4.14 3.16 -4.03
N LYS A 99 3.31 3.86 -3.26
CA LYS A 99 2.62 3.30 -2.08
C LYS A 99 1.39 2.46 -2.40
N LEU A 100 0.73 2.73 -3.52
CA LEU A 100 -0.48 2.05 -3.96
C LEU A 100 -0.42 1.85 -5.48
N LYS A 101 -0.61 0.61 -5.93
CA LYS A 101 -0.62 0.26 -7.36
C LYS A 101 -2.02 -0.19 -7.74
N ILE A 102 -2.70 0.62 -8.54
CA ILE A 102 -4.03 0.30 -9.05
C ILE A 102 -3.89 -0.22 -10.46
N VAL A 103 -4.39 -1.43 -10.71
CA VAL A 103 -4.48 -2.02 -12.05
C VAL A 103 -5.95 -1.99 -12.43
N ASN A 104 -6.29 -1.13 -13.39
CA ASN A 104 -7.65 -1.08 -13.92
C ASN A 104 -7.84 -2.19 -14.96
N SER A 105 -8.57 -3.24 -14.59
CA SER A 105 -8.95 -4.35 -15.46
C SER A 105 -10.47 -4.44 -15.64
N PHE A 106 -11.21 -3.38 -15.31
CA PHE A 106 -12.67 -3.37 -15.35
C PHE A 106 -13.18 -2.87 -16.71
N ASP A 107 -14.25 -3.50 -17.19
CA ASP A 107 -14.86 -3.15 -18.49
C ASP A 107 -15.83 -1.97 -18.36
N SER A 108 -16.26 -1.65 -17.13
CA SER A 108 -17.15 -0.51 -16.85
C SER A 108 -16.55 0.49 -15.85
N ILE A 109 -16.93 1.76 -16.01
CA ILE A 109 -16.55 2.84 -15.08
C ILE A 109 -17.12 2.58 -13.68
N THR A 110 -18.33 2.03 -13.60
CA THR A 110 -18.99 1.74 -12.32
C THR A 110 -18.24 0.71 -11.49
N GLU A 111 -17.77 -0.39 -12.11
CA GLU A 111 -16.97 -1.41 -11.43
C GLU A 111 -15.62 -0.85 -10.97
N LEU A 112 -14.97 -0.03 -11.82
CA LEU A 112 -13.76 0.67 -11.41
C LEU A 112 -14.02 1.54 -10.18
N TYR A 113 -15.10 2.32 -10.15
CA TYR A 113 -15.41 3.18 -9.01
C TYR A 113 -15.67 2.37 -7.74
N HIS A 114 -16.42 1.28 -7.80
CA HIS A 114 -16.59 0.39 -6.65
C HIS A 114 -15.27 -0.20 -6.15
N HIS A 115 -14.37 -0.56 -7.05
CA HIS A 115 -13.03 -1.01 -6.67
C HIS A 115 -12.23 0.11 -5.99
N LEU A 116 -12.24 1.33 -6.55
CA LEU A 116 -11.54 2.49 -5.96
C LEU A 116 -12.10 2.86 -4.58
N ASP A 117 -13.43 2.78 -4.40
CA ASP A 117 -14.09 2.98 -3.10
C ASP A 117 -13.66 1.91 -2.10
N SER A 118 -13.57 0.64 -2.51
CA SER A 118 -13.10 -0.45 -1.65
C SER A 118 -11.65 -0.27 -1.19
N LEU A 119 -10.83 0.42 -1.98
CA LEU A 119 -9.43 0.70 -1.66
C LEU A 119 -9.28 1.86 -0.68
N ASP A 120 -10.31 2.68 -0.43
CA ASP A 120 -10.26 3.80 0.51
C ASP A 120 -8.99 4.65 0.32
N ILE A 121 -8.81 5.14 -0.91
CA ILE A 121 -7.57 5.77 -1.38
C ILE A 121 -7.28 7.07 -0.62
N THR A 122 -8.33 7.75 -0.16
CA THR A 122 -8.26 9.02 0.57
C THR A 122 -7.93 8.84 2.07
N ASN A 123 -7.77 7.61 2.55
CA ASN A 123 -7.46 7.34 3.96
C ASN A 123 -6.10 7.91 4.37
N THR A 124 -6.10 8.85 5.32
CA THR A 124 -4.90 9.54 5.81
C THR A 124 -3.91 8.60 6.49
N ASN A 125 -4.35 7.43 6.99
CA ASN A 125 -3.46 6.40 7.55
C ASN A 125 -2.42 5.89 6.54
N ARG A 126 -2.70 6.00 5.23
CA ARG A 126 -1.76 5.63 4.16
C ARG A 126 -0.57 6.59 4.05
N LEU A 127 -0.72 7.83 4.54
CA LEU A 127 0.34 8.84 4.55
C LEU A 127 1.10 8.84 5.88
N ARG A 128 0.36 8.86 6.99
CA ARG A 128 0.88 8.81 8.36
C ARG A 128 -0.02 7.87 9.16
N PRO A 129 0.44 6.66 9.51
CA PRO A 129 -0.38 5.72 10.25
C PRO A 129 -0.73 6.28 11.63
N GLN A 130 -1.98 6.10 12.06
CA GLN A 130 -2.34 6.25 13.47
C GLN A 130 -1.53 5.28 14.34
N TRP A 131 -1.48 5.57 15.65
CA TRP A 131 -0.74 4.76 16.62
C TRP A 131 -1.08 3.27 16.57
N ASP A 132 -2.38 2.93 16.52
CA ASP A 132 -2.79 1.52 16.48
C ASP A 132 -2.31 0.83 15.21
N THR A 133 -2.41 1.48 14.05
CA THR A 133 -1.87 0.93 12.78
C THR A 133 -0.36 0.75 12.86
N TYR A 134 0.35 1.76 13.37
CA TYR A 134 1.81 1.71 13.53
C TYR A 134 2.26 0.54 14.42
N PHE A 135 1.67 0.39 15.61
CA PHE A 135 2.04 -0.68 16.53
C PHE A 135 1.59 -2.06 16.07
N MET A 136 0.45 -2.15 15.35
CA MET A 136 0.04 -3.40 14.70
C MET A 136 1.00 -3.81 13.59
N THR A 137 1.46 -2.88 12.74
CA THR A 137 2.50 -3.15 11.73
C THR A 137 3.79 -3.63 12.37
N LEU A 138 4.18 -3.06 13.52
CA LEU A 138 5.35 -3.52 14.28
C LEU A 138 5.15 -4.91 14.89
N ALA A 139 3.95 -5.24 15.36
CA ALA A 139 3.63 -6.58 15.84
C ALA A 139 3.73 -7.61 14.71
N ASP A 140 3.21 -7.29 13.52
CA ASP A 140 3.37 -8.13 12.33
C ASP A 140 4.83 -8.28 11.90
N LEU A 141 5.62 -7.19 11.95
CA LEU A 141 7.07 -7.25 11.69
C LEU A 141 7.80 -8.13 12.70
N ALA A 142 7.49 -8.01 13.99
CA ALA A 142 8.06 -8.87 15.03
C ALA A 142 7.72 -10.35 14.80
N SER A 143 6.51 -10.65 14.32
CA SER A 143 6.08 -12.01 14.01
C SER A 143 6.96 -12.70 12.96
N GLN A 144 7.64 -11.94 12.10
CA GLN A 144 8.54 -12.49 11.06
C GLN A 144 9.76 -13.19 11.67
N ARG A 145 10.11 -12.89 12.92
CA ARG A 145 11.17 -13.60 13.68
C ARG A 145 10.69 -14.88 14.37
N SER A 146 9.40 -15.19 14.30
CA SER A 146 8.85 -16.43 14.85
C SER A 146 9.58 -17.64 14.29
N ASN A 147 9.95 -18.55 15.18
CA ASN A 147 10.59 -19.81 14.83
C ASN A 147 9.65 -21.00 14.93
N CYS A 148 8.36 -20.76 15.22
CA CYS A 148 7.32 -21.78 15.31
C CYS A 148 6.86 -22.23 13.91
N MET A 149 6.66 -23.53 13.73
CA MET A 149 6.22 -24.10 12.44
C MET A 149 4.70 -24.10 12.23
N LYS A 150 3.90 -23.79 13.27
CA LYS A 150 2.43 -23.78 13.18
C LYS A 150 1.87 -22.43 12.76
N ARG A 151 2.34 -21.34 13.39
CA ARG A 151 1.83 -19.97 13.18
C ARG A 151 2.92 -18.96 13.49
N ARG A 152 2.89 -17.82 12.81
CA ARG A 152 3.74 -16.66 13.10
C ARG A 152 2.94 -15.61 13.86
N VAL A 153 3.23 -15.49 15.14
CA VAL A 153 2.56 -14.56 16.04
C VAL A 153 3.58 -13.56 16.56
N GLY A 154 3.19 -12.29 16.59
CA GLY A 154 3.98 -11.20 17.13
C GLY A 154 3.14 -10.32 18.04
N ALA A 155 3.78 -9.80 19.09
CA ALA A 155 3.15 -8.95 20.08
C ALA A 155 4.09 -7.80 20.49
N ILE A 156 3.53 -6.63 20.76
CA ILE A 156 4.24 -5.43 21.21
C ILE A 156 3.52 -4.90 22.45
N LEU A 157 4.28 -4.65 23.52
CA LEU A 157 3.78 -3.95 24.69
C LEU A 157 4.16 -2.48 24.60
N VAL A 158 3.16 -1.60 24.72
CA VAL A 158 3.32 -0.16 24.58
C VAL A 158 2.82 0.55 25.83
N ARG A 159 3.54 1.58 26.25
CA ARG A 159 3.12 2.51 27.29
C ARG A 159 3.46 3.93 26.85
N GLU A 160 2.51 4.86 26.97
CA GLU A 160 2.71 6.27 26.57
C GLU A 160 3.26 6.42 25.14
N ASN A 161 2.74 5.61 24.20
CA ASN A 161 3.19 5.53 22.81
C ASN A 161 4.69 5.17 22.64
N ARG A 162 5.29 4.53 23.65
CA ARG A 162 6.65 3.97 23.58
C ARG A 162 6.60 2.46 23.73
N ILE A 163 7.41 1.79 22.92
CA ILE A 163 7.55 0.33 22.99
C ILE A 163 8.32 0.00 24.27
N VAL A 164 7.68 -0.79 25.14
CA VAL A 164 8.28 -1.34 26.36
C VAL A 164 9.01 -2.63 26.05
N SER A 165 8.35 -3.52 25.29
CA SER A 165 8.91 -4.81 24.89
C SER A 165 8.26 -5.32 23.60
N THR A 166 8.93 -6.28 22.99
CA THR A 166 8.47 -6.99 21.80
C THR A 166 8.56 -8.49 22.03
N GLY A 167 7.62 -9.25 21.49
CA GLY A 167 7.61 -10.70 21.57
C GLY A 167 7.18 -11.34 20.25
N TYR A 168 7.68 -12.54 20.01
CA TYR A 168 7.21 -13.43 18.96
C TYR A 168 7.14 -14.85 19.52
N ASN A 169 6.31 -15.70 18.94
CA ASN A 169 6.16 -17.07 19.45
C ASN A 169 7.33 -17.97 19.05
N GLY A 170 7.76 -18.85 19.96
CA GLY A 170 8.89 -19.74 19.72
C GLY A 170 9.28 -20.58 20.93
N THR A 171 10.25 -21.47 20.76
CA THR A 171 10.81 -22.28 21.86
C THR A 171 11.55 -21.42 22.89
N PRO A 172 11.71 -21.89 24.14
CA PRO A 172 12.44 -21.17 25.17
C PRO A 172 13.91 -20.90 24.80
N ARG A 173 14.51 -19.88 25.44
CA ARG A 173 15.93 -19.54 25.26
C ARG A 173 16.81 -20.75 25.61
N GLY A 174 17.85 -21.00 24.80
CA GLY A 174 18.78 -22.12 24.99
C GLY A 174 18.26 -23.49 24.54
N VAL A 175 17.02 -23.57 24.04
CA VAL A 175 16.44 -24.81 23.48
C VAL A 175 16.46 -24.73 21.95
N LYS A 176 16.65 -25.87 21.28
CA LYS A 176 16.55 -25.96 19.81
C LYS A 176 15.23 -25.36 19.33
N ASN A 177 15.28 -24.61 18.23
CA ASN A 177 14.08 -23.99 17.67
C ASN A 177 13.23 -25.00 16.90
N CYS A 178 11.95 -24.68 16.66
CA CYS A 178 11.09 -25.59 15.87
C CYS A 178 11.61 -25.72 14.44
N ASN A 179 12.00 -24.60 13.83
CA ASN A 179 12.59 -24.53 12.49
C ASN A 179 14.04 -25.04 12.41
N ASP A 180 14.69 -25.32 13.55
CA ASP A 180 16.07 -25.76 13.65
C ASP A 180 16.15 -27.17 14.27
N GLY A 181 15.58 -28.15 13.56
CA GLY A 181 15.66 -29.55 13.96
C GLY A 181 14.58 -30.03 14.93
N ARG A 182 13.34 -29.53 14.79
CA ARG A 182 12.14 -30.02 15.49
C ARG A 182 12.13 -29.82 17.01
N GLY A 183 12.62 -28.66 17.48
CA GLY A 183 12.70 -28.32 18.90
C GLY A 183 11.40 -28.42 19.73
N CYS A 184 10.24 -28.38 19.09
CA CYS A 184 8.96 -28.71 19.72
C CYS A 184 8.27 -29.86 18.97
N GLY A 185 8.07 -30.98 19.65
CA GLY A 185 7.40 -32.15 19.11
C GLY A 185 5.96 -31.87 18.68
N HIS A 186 5.22 -31.03 19.43
CA HIS A 186 3.85 -30.66 19.11
C HIS A 186 3.74 -29.79 17.84
N CYS A 187 4.68 -28.86 17.63
CA CYS A 187 4.64 -27.94 16.48
C CYS A 187 5.15 -28.55 15.18
N ASN A 188 5.97 -29.61 15.26
CA ASN A 188 6.61 -30.25 14.11
C ASN A 188 5.95 -31.56 13.67
N ARG A 189 4.77 -31.90 14.23
CA ARG A 189 3.97 -33.06 13.83
C ARG A 189 2.85 -32.64 12.89
N THR A 190 2.57 -33.49 11.91
CA THR A 190 1.49 -33.31 10.92
C THR A 190 0.15 -33.88 11.40
N SER A 191 0.16 -34.84 12.32
CA SER A 191 -1.02 -35.52 12.86
C SER A 191 -1.31 -35.11 14.30
N ALA A 192 -2.57 -34.73 14.56
CA ALA A 192 -3.10 -34.31 15.85
C ALA A 192 -3.34 -35.50 16.79
N THR A 193 -2.31 -36.29 17.09
CA THR A 193 -2.39 -37.28 18.16
C THR A 193 -2.26 -36.58 19.51
N ASN A 194 -3.31 -36.70 20.32
CA ASN A 194 -3.33 -36.22 21.70
C ASN A 194 -2.13 -36.80 22.46
N GLY A 195 -1.26 -35.95 23.01
CA GLY A 195 -0.25 -36.43 23.96
C GLY A 195 1.06 -35.65 24.09
N THR A 196 1.35 -34.62 23.28
CA THR A 196 2.54 -33.78 23.51
C THR A 196 2.16 -32.32 23.70
N GLU A 197 2.44 -31.78 24.89
CA GLU A 197 2.24 -30.37 25.20
C GLU A 197 3.17 -29.50 24.35
N CYS A 198 2.69 -28.31 23.97
CA CYS A 198 3.49 -27.36 23.23
C CYS A 198 4.53 -26.70 24.14
N LEU A 199 5.81 -26.84 23.79
CA LEU A 199 6.92 -26.19 24.50
C LEU A 199 7.08 -24.70 24.13
N CYS A 200 6.43 -24.23 23.07
CA CYS A 200 6.61 -22.86 22.59
C CYS A 200 5.88 -21.86 23.47
N LEU A 201 6.57 -20.78 23.81
CA LEU A 201 5.99 -19.58 24.38
C LEU A 201 5.25 -18.81 23.28
N HIS A 202 4.12 -18.23 23.65
CA HIS A 202 3.35 -17.32 22.81
C HIS A 202 4.04 -15.95 22.73
N ALA A 203 3.65 -15.15 21.74
CA ALA A 203 4.27 -13.84 21.53
C ALA A 203 3.97 -12.88 22.69
N GLU A 204 2.73 -12.92 23.18
CA GLU A 204 2.23 -12.14 24.31
C GLU A 204 3.00 -12.49 25.58
N GLU A 205 3.26 -13.79 25.80
CA GLU A 205 4.04 -14.27 26.94
C GLU A 205 5.47 -13.76 26.86
N ASN A 206 6.11 -13.87 25.70
CA ASN A 206 7.47 -13.37 25.51
C ASN A 206 7.56 -11.85 25.70
N ALA A 207 6.57 -11.09 25.21
CA ALA A 207 6.53 -9.65 25.43
C ALA A 207 6.38 -9.29 26.92
N LEU A 208 5.49 -9.98 27.65
CA LEU A 208 5.29 -9.75 29.09
C LEU A 208 6.49 -10.18 29.94
N LEU A 209 7.09 -11.33 29.62
CA LEU A 209 8.29 -11.84 30.31
C LEU A 209 9.48 -10.89 30.11
N GLU A 210 9.67 -10.37 28.89
CA GLU A 210 10.71 -9.41 28.62
C GLU A 210 10.44 -8.10 29.38
N ALA A 211 9.22 -7.57 29.36
CA ALA A 211 8.90 -6.35 30.10
C ALA A 211 9.11 -6.52 31.61
N GLY A 212 8.64 -7.63 32.19
CA GLY A 212 8.46 -7.76 33.63
C GLY A 212 7.35 -6.86 34.16
N ARG A 213 6.87 -7.14 35.38
CA ARG A 213 5.70 -6.45 35.96
C ARG A 213 5.90 -4.94 36.08
N ASP A 214 7.09 -4.52 36.50
CA ASP A 214 7.38 -3.11 36.81
C ASP A 214 7.37 -2.23 35.56
N ARG A 215 7.77 -2.78 34.40
CA ARG A 215 7.83 -2.01 33.14
C ARG A 215 6.50 -1.95 32.40
N VAL A 216 5.55 -2.85 32.68
CA VAL A 216 4.19 -2.73 32.15
C VAL A 216 3.59 -1.41 32.65
N GLY A 217 3.65 -1.16 33.96
CA GLY A 217 3.14 0.08 34.57
C GLY A 217 1.64 0.33 34.33
N ALA A 218 1.20 1.54 34.65
CA ALA A 218 -0.19 1.94 34.41
C ALA A 218 -0.46 2.21 32.92
N ASN A 219 -1.67 1.93 32.46
CA ASN A 219 -2.16 2.25 31.11
C ASN A 219 -1.39 1.62 29.95
N ALA A 220 -0.80 0.43 30.15
CA ALA A 220 -0.16 -0.30 29.05
C ALA A 220 -1.19 -0.84 28.06
N THR A 221 -0.81 -0.83 26.78
CA THR A 221 -1.55 -1.42 25.67
C THR A 221 -0.74 -2.56 25.04
N MET A 222 -1.35 -3.72 24.89
CA MET A 222 -0.78 -4.87 24.17
C MET A 222 -1.32 -4.90 22.74
N TYR A 223 -0.44 -4.89 21.75
CA TYR A 223 -0.78 -5.11 20.34
C TYR A 223 -0.37 -6.52 19.94
N CYS A 224 -1.26 -7.33 19.38
CA CYS A 224 -0.96 -8.69 18.95
C CYS A 224 -1.59 -8.98 17.59
N ASN A 225 -0.86 -9.59 16.66
CA ASN A 225 -1.44 -9.88 15.36
C ASN A 225 -2.49 -11.02 15.37
N THR A 226 -2.63 -11.74 16.48
CA THR A 226 -3.71 -12.72 16.68
C THR A 226 -4.42 -12.47 18.00
N CYS A 227 -5.69 -12.88 18.11
CA CYS A 227 -6.40 -12.83 19.38
C CYS A 227 -5.67 -13.67 20.45
N PRO A 228 -5.41 -13.13 21.66
CA PRO A 228 -4.77 -13.90 22.72
C PRO A 228 -5.57 -15.12 23.11
N CYS A 229 -4.87 -16.23 23.40
CA CYS A 229 -5.50 -17.43 23.95
C CYS A 229 -5.83 -17.22 25.44
N LEU A 230 -6.68 -18.08 26.00
CA LEU A 230 -7.09 -18.01 27.41
C LEU A 230 -5.91 -17.91 28.40
N LYS A 231 -4.84 -18.70 28.18
CA LYS A 231 -3.63 -18.64 29.02
C LYS A 231 -2.90 -17.30 28.93
N CYS A 232 -2.85 -16.69 27.74
CA CYS A 232 -2.26 -15.37 27.54
C CYS A 232 -3.16 -14.29 28.13
N THR A 233 -4.48 -14.37 27.95
CA THR A 233 -5.48 -13.47 28.54
C THR A 233 -5.30 -13.32 30.04
N ILE A 234 -5.21 -14.45 30.77
CA ILE A 234 -4.96 -14.44 32.23
C ILE A 234 -3.66 -13.69 32.57
N LYS A 235 -2.58 -13.95 31.82
CA LYS A 235 -1.27 -13.30 32.06
C LYS A 235 -1.28 -11.81 31.73
N ILE A 236 -1.96 -11.42 30.67
CA ILE A 236 -2.15 -10.01 30.26
C ILE A 236 -2.87 -9.26 31.39
N ILE A 237 -3.99 -9.79 31.87
CA ILE A 237 -4.75 -9.22 32.98
C ILE A 237 -3.87 -9.09 34.23
N GLN A 238 -3.21 -10.18 34.62
CA GLN A 238 -2.37 -10.21 35.83
C GLN A 238 -1.18 -9.24 35.75
N SER A 239 -0.66 -8.98 34.55
CA SER A 239 0.44 -8.04 34.33
C SER A 239 0.03 -6.57 34.43
N GLY A 240 -1.27 -6.26 34.43
CA GLY A 240 -1.79 -4.90 34.56
C GLY A 240 -2.04 -4.15 33.24
N VAL A 241 -2.03 -4.84 32.10
CA VAL A 241 -2.40 -4.27 30.80
C VAL A 241 -3.85 -3.81 30.83
N LYS A 242 -4.12 -2.62 30.27
CA LYS A 242 -5.46 -2.00 30.26
C LYS A 242 -6.17 -2.07 28.92
N ARG A 243 -5.42 -2.25 27.84
CA ARG A 243 -5.98 -2.32 26.49
C ARG A 243 -5.27 -3.38 25.67
N VAL A 244 -6.02 -4.15 24.89
CA VAL A 244 -5.50 -5.16 23.96
C VAL A 244 -6.04 -4.85 22.57
N VAL A 245 -5.15 -4.74 21.58
CA VAL A 245 -5.49 -4.49 20.18
C VAL A 245 -5.02 -5.68 19.34
N TYR A 246 -5.89 -6.21 18.48
CA TYR A 246 -5.56 -7.38 17.66
C TYR A 246 -6.15 -7.38 16.24
N ASN A 247 -5.59 -8.22 15.34
CA ASN A 247 -6.03 -8.31 13.93
C ASN A 247 -7.19 -9.31 13.72
N LEU A 248 -7.93 -9.08 12.62
CA LEU A 248 -9.19 -9.67 12.18
C LEU A 248 -9.23 -11.21 12.09
N SER A 249 -8.08 -11.85 11.89
CA SER A 249 -7.98 -13.25 11.40
C SER A 249 -8.44 -14.32 12.39
N TYR A 250 -8.69 -14.00 13.66
CA TYR A 250 -9.13 -14.96 14.67
C TYR A 250 -10.32 -14.44 15.47
N LYS A 251 -11.36 -15.28 15.61
CA LYS A 251 -12.48 -15.02 16.53
C LYS A 251 -11.95 -15.06 17.96
N VAL A 252 -12.41 -14.11 18.77
CA VAL A 252 -12.18 -14.13 20.22
C VAL A 252 -12.95 -15.33 20.77
N ASP A 253 -12.28 -16.13 21.59
CA ASP A 253 -12.94 -17.16 22.38
C ASP A 253 -13.83 -16.48 23.43
N ASP A 254 -15.10 -16.86 23.55
CA ASP A 254 -16.08 -16.22 24.43
C ASP A 254 -15.58 -16.17 25.89
N ALA A 255 -14.82 -17.19 26.30
CA ALA A 255 -14.20 -17.24 27.62
C ALA A 255 -13.14 -16.14 27.82
N SER A 256 -12.33 -15.85 26.80
CA SER A 256 -11.32 -14.79 26.87
C SER A 256 -11.96 -13.40 26.86
N ALA A 257 -13.03 -13.20 26.07
CA ALA A 257 -13.77 -11.94 26.04
C ALA A 257 -14.39 -11.61 27.41
N ARG A 258 -15.03 -12.60 28.05
CA ARG A 258 -15.63 -12.43 29.39
C ARG A 258 -14.59 -12.06 30.43
N LEU A 259 -13.44 -12.73 30.45
CA LEU A 259 -12.36 -12.40 31.40
C LEU A 259 -11.81 -10.99 31.24
N PHE A 260 -11.61 -10.53 30.00
CA PHE A 260 -11.18 -9.15 29.77
C PHE A 260 -12.22 -8.15 30.27
N GLN A 261 -13.51 -8.43 30.03
CA GLN A 261 -14.61 -7.59 30.51
C GLN A 261 -14.67 -7.54 32.05
N GLU A 262 -14.59 -8.68 32.72
CA GLU A 262 -14.58 -8.77 34.20
C GLU A 262 -13.38 -8.04 34.81
N ALA A 263 -12.21 -8.09 34.16
CA ALA A 263 -11.00 -7.40 34.60
C ALA A 263 -10.93 -5.91 34.25
N GLY A 264 -11.91 -5.38 33.49
CA GLY A 264 -11.90 -4.01 33.01
C GLY A 264 -10.74 -3.71 32.05
N VAL A 265 -10.45 -4.63 31.14
CA VAL A 265 -9.45 -4.49 30.08
C VAL A 265 -10.15 -4.32 28.73
N ASP A 266 -9.88 -3.22 28.05
CA ASP A 266 -10.50 -2.92 26.75
C ASP A 266 -9.92 -3.80 25.65
N ILE A 267 -10.76 -4.51 24.91
CA ILE A 267 -10.35 -5.30 23.76
C ILE A 267 -10.85 -4.66 22.46
N PHE A 268 -9.92 -4.35 21.55
CA PHE A 268 -10.23 -3.69 20.28
C PHE A 268 -9.69 -4.49 19.10
N ARG A 269 -10.53 -4.62 18.07
CA ARG A 269 -10.15 -5.24 16.81
C ARG A 269 -9.70 -4.16 15.82
N HIS A 270 -8.44 -4.19 15.42
CA HIS A 270 -7.90 -3.28 14.41
C HIS A 270 -7.93 -3.92 13.03
N VAL A 271 -8.45 -3.18 12.05
CA VAL A 271 -8.46 -3.56 10.63
C VAL A 271 -7.60 -2.54 9.90
N PRO A 272 -6.42 -2.92 9.38
CA PRO A 272 -5.63 -2.00 8.56
C PRO A 272 -6.36 -1.71 7.24
N PRO A 273 -6.06 -0.58 6.57
CA PRO A 273 -6.56 -0.32 5.23
C PRO A 273 -6.16 -1.47 4.29
N PRO A 274 -7.03 -1.91 3.37
CA PRO A 274 -6.73 -3.02 2.46
C PRO A 274 -5.49 -2.70 1.61
N GLU A 275 -4.61 -3.69 1.49
CA GLU A 275 -3.51 -3.68 0.52
C GLU A 275 -4.04 -4.15 -0.85
N SER A 276 -3.57 -3.52 -1.93
CA SER A 276 -3.98 -3.79 -3.33
C SER A 276 -3.51 -5.14 -3.84
#